data_AF-A0A561US53-F1
#
_entry.id   AF-A0A561US53-F1
#
_cell.length_a   1.000
_cell.length_b   1.000
_cell.length_c   1.000
_cell.angle_alpha   90.00
_cell.angle_beta   90.00
_cell.angle_gamma   90.00
#
_symmetry.space_group_name_H-M   'P 1'
#
loop_
_entity.id
_entity.type
_entity.pdbx_description
1 polymer ?
#
loop_
_entity_poly.entity_id
_entity_poly.type
_entity_poly.pdbx_seq_one_letter_code
_entity_poly.pdbx_strand_id
1 'polypeptide(L)'
;MRHPLVTVLALTARAVLAGARSLLAVGEWVADAPPALLERLGTVVDPLYPKRSWPAESTIRRLLARVDTDASPSGGSGTTASGAAAARGVRTHVVVETLAGARGLLSGREPAGAFASVPELRLWHWVRDPATDSYARQHAKLAVADRQVLFLGSANLTESAARRNIEAGVLIRGGDAPQRAAEHIVELQRRGVLQRLET
;
A
#
# COMPACT_ATOMS: atom_id res chain seq x y z
N MET A 1 9.03 -4.68 16.42
CA MET A 1 8.85 -5.18 15.04
C MET A 1 9.89 -4.48 14.18
N ARG A 2 10.75 -5.19 13.42
CA ARG A 2 11.93 -4.56 12.77
C ARG A 2 11.63 -3.80 11.47
N HIS A 3 10.48 -4.06 10.84
CA HIS A 3 10.09 -3.42 9.59
C HIS A 3 8.72 -2.75 9.77
N PRO A 4 8.61 -1.43 9.61
CA PRO A 4 7.34 -0.72 9.60
C PRO A 4 6.40 -1.28 8.51
N LEU A 5 5.10 -1.30 8.77
CA LEU A 5 4.10 -1.76 7.80
C LEU A 5 4.20 -0.99 6.47
N VAL A 6 4.46 0.31 6.54
CA VAL A 6 4.67 1.17 5.35
C VAL A 6 5.87 0.75 4.50
N THR A 7 6.98 0.36 5.13
CA THR A 7 8.15 -0.11 4.41
C THR A 7 7.79 -1.38 3.64
N VAL A 8 7.06 -2.30 4.28
CA VAL A 8 6.61 -3.55 3.65
C VAL A 8 5.64 -3.27 2.50
N LEU A 9 4.61 -2.45 2.72
CA LEU A 9 3.63 -2.11 1.68
C LEU A 9 4.25 -1.37 0.50
N ALA A 10 5.15 -0.41 0.76
CA ALA A 10 5.85 0.33 -0.29
C ALA A 10 6.80 -0.60 -1.07
N LEU A 11 7.50 -1.51 -0.40
CA LEU A 11 8.35 -2.51 -1.04
C LEU A 11 7.53 -3.52 -1.84
N THR A 12 6.41 -4.01 -1.31
CA THR A 12 5.48 -4.89 -2.02
C THR A 12 4.89 -4.20 -3.24
N ALA A 13 4.41 -2.96 -3.10
CA ALA A 13 3.89 -2.18 -4.22
C ALA A 13 4.97 -1.96 -5.29
N ARG A 14 6.21 -1.64 -4.90
CA ARG A 14 7.33 -1.49 -5.85
C ARG A 14 7.74 -2.81 -6.51
N ALA A 15 7.74 -3.92 -5.79
CA ALA A 15 8.02 -5.24 -6.34
C ALA A 15 6.98 -5.63 -7.39
N VAL A 16 5.71 -5.40 -7.08
CA VAL A 16 4.60 -5.62 -8.01
C VAL A 16 4.71 -4.68 -9.22
N LEU A 17 5.03 -3.39 -8.99
CA LEU A 17 5.42 -2.42 -10.03
C LEU A 17 6.73 -2.77 -10.76
N ALA A 18 7.48 -3.79 -10.33
CA ALA A 18 8.65 -4.27 -11.05
C ALA A 18 8.37 -5.56 -11.84
N GLY A 19 7.16 -6.12 -11.70
CA GLY A 19 6.70 -7.31 -12.39
C GLY A 19 6.52 -8.53 -11.50
N ALA A 20 6.65 -8.40 -10.17
CA ALA A 20 6.40 -9.50 -9.26
C ALA A 20 4.93 -9.93 -9.30
N ARG A 21 4.70 -11.22 -9.58
CA ARG A 21 3.37 -11.83 -9.75
C ARG A 21 3.00 -12.84 -8.65
N SER A 22 3.86 -12.99 -7.65
CA SER A 22 3.64 -13.87 -6.50
C SER A 22 4.33 -13.30 -5.26
N LEU A 23 3.94 -13.73 -4.05
CA LEU A 23 4.66 -13.33 -2.82
C LEU A 23 6.12 -13.76 -2.83
N LEU A 24 6.42 -14.90 -3.47
CA LEU A 24 7.79 -15.35 -3.66
C LEU A 24 8.57 -14.34 -4.52
N ALA A 25 8.02 -13.96 -5.68
CA ALA A 25 8.64 -12.97 -6.56
C ALA A 25 8.74 -11.58 -5.90
N VAL A 26 7.79 -11.23 -5.02
CA VAL A 26 7.87 -10.01 -4.19
C VAL A 26 9.04 -10.13 -3.20
N GLY A 27 9.17 -11.26 -2.51
CA GLY A 27 10.26 -11.53 -1.58
C GLY A 27 11.63 -11.50 -2.25
N GLU A 28 11.75 -12.11 -3.43
CA GLU A 28 12.96 -12.09 -4.27
C GLU A 28 13.31 -10.66 -4.70
N TRP A 29 12.34 -9.93 -5.25
CA TRP A 29 12.56 -8.54 -5.64
C TRP A 29 12.97 -7.67 -4.46
N VAL A 30 12.33 -7.86 -3.30
CA VAL A 30 12.66 -7.12 -2.08
C VAL A 30 14.08 -7.47 -1.65
N ALA A 31 14.47 -8.75 -1.64
CA ALA A 31 15.83 -9.16 -1.25
C ALA A 31 16.93 -8.50 -2.11
N ASP A 32 16.60 -8.17 -3.36
CA ASP A 32 17.50 -7.50 -4.32
C ASP A 32 17.30 -5.98 -4.41
N ALA A 33 16.36 -5.42 -3.65
CA ALA A 33 16.07 -3.99 -3.70
C ALA A 33 17.28 -3.17 -3.19
N PRO A 34 17.64 -2.05 -3.83
CA PRO A 34 18.83 -1.30 -3.46
C PRO A 34 18.72 -0.70 -2.05
N PRO A 35 19.83 -0.61 -1.27
CA PRO A 35 19.83 -0.04 0.08
C PRO A 35 19.21 1.36 0.16
N ALA A 36 19.47 2.18 -0.87
CA ALA A 36 18.91 3.52 -1.03
C ALA A 36 17.36 3.53 -0.97
N LEU A 37 16.69 2.46 -1.42
CA LEU A 37 15.23 2.37 -1.32
C LEU A 37 14.76 2.19 0.12
N LEU A 38 15.45 1.38 0.92
CA LEU A 38 15.12 1.18 2.33
C LEU A 38 15.40 2.45 3.14
N GLU A 39 16.53 3.10 2.87
CA GLU A 39 16.90 4.37 3.49
C GLU A 39 15.87 5.48 3.17
N ARG A 40 15.38 5.53 1.93
CA ARG A 40 14.28 6.43 1.52
C ARG A 40 12.97 6.13 2.24
N LEU A 41 12.73 4.88 2.60
CA LEU A 41 11.57 4.43 3.38
C LEU A 41 11.78 4.54 4.90
N GLY A 42 12.87 5.18 5.35
CA GLY A 42 13.14 5.42 6.77
C GLY A 42 13.74 4.23 7.52
N THR A 43 14.11 3.15 6.81
CA THR A 43 14.77 1.99 7.40
C THR A 43 16.26 2.24 7.52
N VAL A 44 16.80 2.12 8.73
CA VAL A 44 18.25 2.13 8.96
C VAL A 44 18.84 0.81 8.47
N VAL A 45 19.77 0.89 7.51
CA VAL A 45 20.46 -0.29 6.99
C VAL A 45 21.63 -0.62 7.91
N ASP A 46 21.63 -1.84 8.45
CA ASP A 46 22.75 -2.35 9.27
C ASP A 46 24.02 -2.46 8.39
N PRO A 47 25.11 -1.75 8.73
CA PRO A 47 26.34 -1.77 7.93
C PRO A 47 27.05 -3.13 7.93
N LEU A 48 26.89 -3.92 9.00
CA LEU A 48 27.57 -5.21 9.17
C LEU A 48 26.75 -6.36 8.58
N TYR A 49 25.42 -6.26 8.62
CA TYR A 49 24.51 -7.27 8.09
C TYR A 49 23.38 -6.64 7.27
N PRO A 50 23.69 -6.00 6.12
CA PRO A 50 22.72 -5.23 5.35
C PRO A 50 21.47 -6.05 5.05
N LYS A 51 21.61 -7.29 4.56
CA LYS A 51 20.48 -8.17 4.21
C LYS A 51 19.44 -8.37 5.31
N ARG A 52 19.78 -8.21 6.60
CA ARG A 52 18.81 -8.30 7.72
C ARG A 52 17.87 -7.09 7.81
N SER A 53 18.20 -6.00 7.11
CA SER A 53 17.39 -4.77 7.06
C SER A 53 16.20 -4.90 6.12
N TRP A 54 16.22 -5.90 5.22
CA TRP A 54 15.12 -6.21 4.31
C TRP A 54 14.10 -7.13 4.97
N PRO A 55 12.80 -6.87 4.79
CA PRO A 55 11.78 -7.80 5.26
C PRO A 55 11.87 -9.07 4.41
N ALA A 56 12.11 -10.20 5.07
CA ALA A 56 12.00 -11.51 4.44
C ALA A 56 10.56 -11.75 3.93
N GLU A 57 10.39 -12.61 2.93
CA GLU A 57 9.07 -12.99 2.39
C GLU A 57 8.08 -13.38 3.50
N SER A 58 8.50 -14.14 4.51
CA SER A 58 7.65 -14.53 5.64
C SER A 58 7.17 -13.33 6.48
N THR A 59 7.97 -12.26 6.55
CA THR A 59 7.58 -11.00 7.20
C THR A 59 6.60 -10.21 6.34
N ILE A 60 6.84 -10.14 5.02
CA ILE A 60 5.91 -9.51 4.07
C ILE A 60 4.56 -10.21 4.15
N ARG A 61 4.57 -11.54 4.04
CA ARG A 61 3.39 -12.39 4.14
C ARG A 61 2.63 -12.16 5.44
N ARG A 62 3.30 -12.25 6.59
CA ARG A 62 2.66 -12.06 7.91
C ARG A 62 2.07 -10.66 8.07
N LEU A 63 2.70 -9.62 7.53
CA LEU A 63 2.19 -8.26 7.65
C LEU A 63 1.03 -7.98 6.71
N LEU A 64 1.05 -8.52 5.48
CA LEU A 64 -0.11 -8.49 4.59
C LEU A 64 -1.27 -9.31 5.15
N ALA A 65 -1.00 -10.45 5.79
CA ALA A 65 -2.01 -11.23 6.49
C ALA A 65 -2.67 -10.45 7.63
N ARG A 66 -1.94 -9.54 8.30
CA ARG A 66 -2.53 -8.67 9.33
C ARG A 66 -3.48 -7.64 8.75
N VAL A 67 -3.17 -7.12 7.56
CA VAL A 67 -4.12 -6.28 6.79
C VAL A 67 -5.38 -7.08 6.44
N ASP A 68 -5.26 -8.40 6.23
CA ASP A 68 -6.40 -9.30 6.02
C ASP A 68 -7.17 -9.62 7.32
N THR A 69 -6.50 -9.71 8.47
CA THR A 69 -7.05 -10.26 9.72
C THR A 69 -7.44 -9.25 10.80
N ASP A 70 -7.34 -7.94 10.59
CA ASP A 70 -7.67 -6.94 11.63
C ASP A 70 -9.20 -6.76 11.92
N ALA A 71 -9.91 -7.88 12.07
CA ALA A 71 -11.07 -8.06 12.93
C ALA A 71 -10.66 -8.81 14.23
N SER A 72 -10.27 -8.03 15.26
CA SER A 72 -10.08 -8.38 16.70
C SER A 72 -8.73 -9.02 17.16
N PRO A 73 -8.30 -8.86 18.44
CA PRO A 73 -7.14 -8.02 18.78
C PRO A 73 -6.06 -8.69 19.65
N SER A 74 -4.88 -8.07 19.75
CA SER A 74 -4.32 -7.59 21.02
C SER A 74 -3.09 -6.71 20.81
N GLY A 75 -2.98 -5.69 21.66
CA GLY A 75 -2.12 -4.53 21.50
C GLY A 75 -0.63 -4.75 21.72
N GLY A 76 0.12 -3.70 21.38
CA GLY A 76 1.54 -3.59 21.63
C GLY A 76 2.05 -2.25 21.09
N SER A 77 2.24 -1.32 22.02
CA SER A 77 2.92 -0.02 21.84
C SER A 77 4.27 -0.18 21.14
N GLY A 78 4.66 0.81 20.33
CA GLY A 78 6.00 0.84 19.76
C GLY A 78 6.20 1.91 18.68
N THR A 79 6.22 3.17 19.09
CA THR A 79 6.83 4.28 18.33
C THR A 79 8.27 3.91 17.96
N THR A 80 8.67 4.08 16.69
CA THR A 80 9.95 4.70 16.27
C THR A 80 10.13 4.65 14.74
N ALA A 81 10.71 5.74 14.22
CA ALA A 81 11.18 5.97 12.84
C ALA A 81 10.22 6.60 11.80
N SER A 82 9.25 7.41 12.23
CA SER A 82 8.32 8.11 11.32
C SER A 82 8.84 9.46 10.72
N GLY A 83 10.01 9.94 11.15
CA GLY A 83 10.47 11.29 10.80
C GLY A 83 11.24 11.43 9.47
N ALA A 84 11.87 10.35 8.98
CA ALA A 84 12.89 10.47 7.92
C ALA A 84 12.35 10.40 6.48
N ALA A 85 11.18 9.79 6.26
CA ALA A 85 10.54 9.73 4.93
C ALA A 85 9.86 11.06 4.56
N ALA A 86 9.26 11.75 5.54
CA ALA A 86 8.68 13.09 5.37
C ALA A 86 9.75 14.14 4.99
N ALA A 87 10.96 14.01 5.53
CA ALA A 87 12.08 14.93 5.29
C ALA A 87 12.64 14.90 3.85
N ARG A 88 12.24 13.93 3.00
CA ARG A 88 12.81 13.73 1.65
C ARG A 88 11.80 13.88 0.51
N GLY A 89 10.61 14.44 0.79
CA GLY A 89 9.63 14.85 -0.22
C GLY A 89 8.86 13.73 -0.93
N VAL A 90 9.08 12.46 -0.58
CA VAL A 90 8.29 11.33 -1.12
C VAL A 90 6.91 11.37 -0.47
N ARG A 91 5.88 11.64 -1.28
CA ARG A 91 4.48 11.64 -0.83
C ARG A 91 3.85 10.30 -1.18
N THR A 92 3.52 9.51 -0.16
CA THR A 92 2.79 8.25 -0.35
C THR A 92 1.32 8.49 -0.05
N HIS A 93 0.48 8.22 -1.05
CA HIS A 93 -0.97 8.29 -0.93
C HIS A 93 -1.52 6.87 -0.98
N VAL A 94 -2.40 6.53 -0.06
CA VAL A 94 -3.09 5.24 -0.05
C VAL A 94 -4.57 5.52 -0.02
N VAL A 95 -5.31 4.97 -0.99
CA VAL A 95 -6.77 4.98 -0.96
C VAL A 95 -7.21 3.71 -0.25
N VAL A 96 -7.84 3.86 0.90
CA VAL A 96 -8.35 2.76 1.72
C VAL A 96 -9.87 2.68 1.58
N GLU A 97 -10.39 1.47 1.57
CA GLU A 97 -11.82 1.25 1.77
C GLU A 97 -12.16 1.47 3.24
N THR A 98 -13.32 2.09 3.52
CA THR A 98 -13.77 2.32 4.89
C THR A 98 -15.00 1.49 5.23
N LEU A 99 -15.38 1.35 6.50
CA LEU A 99 -16.62 0.65 6.86
C LEU A 99 -17.86 1.35 6.28
N ALA A 100 -17.90 2.68 6.37
CA ALA A 100 -18.92 3.50 5.70
C ALA A 100 -18.86 3.31 4.18
N GLY A 101 -17.65 3.24 3.64
CA GLY A 101 -17.31 2.91 2.26
C GLY A 101 -17.64 1.47 1.84
N ALA A 102 -17.83 0.53 2.75
CA ALA A 102 -18.12 -0.85 2.39
C ALA A 102 -19.61 -1.19 2.39
N ARG A 103 -20.48 -0.31 2.91
CA ARG A 103 -21.94 -0.54 3.05
C ARG A 103 -22.27 -1.91 3.66
N GLY A 104 -21.52 -2.32 4.69
CA GLY A 104 -21.73 -3.59 5.39
C GLY A 104 -21.09 -4.82 4.73
N LEU A 105 -20.40 -4.68 3.58
CA LEU A 105 -19.54 -5.74 3.03
C LEU A 105 -18.28 -5.95 3.89
N LEU A 106 -17.87 -4.92 4.61
CA LEU A 106 -16.85 -5.00 5.65
C LEU A 106 -17.53 -4.80 7.01
N SER A 107 -17.06 -5.55 7.99
CA SER A 107 -17.53 -5.53 9.37
C SER A 107 -16.34 -5.64 10.31
N GLY A 108 -16.45 -5.10 11.51
CA GLY A 108 -15.36 -5.12 12.49
C GLY A 108 -14.71 -3.76 12.65
N ARG A 109 -13.37 -3.71 12.72
CA ARG A 109 -12.63 -2.45 12.84
C ARG A 109 -12.47 -1.77 11.49
N GLU A 110 -12.29 -0.45 11.55
CA GLU A 110 -12.01 0.38 10.38
C GLU A 110 -10.72 -0.09 9.68
N PRO A 111 -10.77 -0.55 8.41
CA PRO A 111 -9.58 -1.02 7.69
C PRO A 111 -8.47 0.02 7.63
N ALA A 112 -8.85 1.31 7.58
CA ALA A 112 -7.90 2.41 7.62
C ALA A 112 -7.05 2.44 8.91
N GLY A 113 -7.55 1.85 10.00
CA GLY A 113 -6.84 1.75 11.28
C GLY A 113 -5.50 1.00 11.18
N ALA A 114 -5.37 0.06 10.24
CA ALA A 114 -4.09 -0.61 9.98
C ALA A 114 -3.01 0.38 9.50
N PHE A 115 -3.42 1.50 8.88
CA PHE A 115 -2.52 2.51 8.31
C PHE A 115 -2.46 3.79 9.15
N ALA A 116 -3.42 4.02 10.07
CA ALA A 116 -3.52 5.22 10.91
C ALA A 116 -2.29 5.47 11.79
N SER A 117 -1.58 4.41 12.19
CA SER A 117 -0.36 4.49 12.98
C SER A 117 0.89 4.92 12.18
N VAL A 118 0.72 5.26 10.89
CA VAL A 118 1.81 5.68 9.99
C VAL A 118 1.63 7.14 9.54
N PRO A 119 2.26 8.11 10.23
CA PRO A 119 2.12 9.53 9.94
C PRO A 119 2.52 9.97 8.52
N GLU A 120 3.39 9.22 7.85
CA GLU A 120 3.88 9.57 6.51
C GLU A 120 2.91 9.19 5.39
N LEU A 121 1.92 8.34 5.70
CA LEU A 121 0.88 7.99 4.74
C LEU A 121 -0.20 9.06 4.71
N ARG A 122 -0.50 9.54 3.51
CA ARG A 122 -1.72 10.31 3.28
C ARG A 122 -2.82 9.32 2.94
N LEU A 123 -3.69 9.07 3.92
CA LEU A 123 -4.84 8.20 3.75
C LEU A 123 -5.97 8.99 3.09
N TRP A 124 -6.55 8.37 2.07
CA TRP A 124 -7.70 8.87 1.35
C TRP A 124 -8.77 7.80 1.37
N HIS A 125 -10.02 8.20 1.36
CA HIS A 125 -11.14 7.30 1.17
C HIS A 125 -12.09 7.88 0.13
N TRP A 126 -12.81 7.00 -0.54
CA TRP A 126 -13.85 7.42 -1.46
C TRP A 126 -15.09 7.84 -0.69
N VAL A 127 -15.51 9.08 -0.90
CA VAL A 127 -16.80 9.59 -0.42
C VAL A 127 -17.83 9.39 -1.51
N ARG A 128 -18.90 8.69 -1.16
CA ARG A 128 -20.01 8.38 -2.06
C ARG A 128 -21.25 9.13 -1.63
N ASP A 129 -22.05 9.51 -2.62
CA ASP A 129 -23.41 9.94 -2.39
C ASP A 129 -24.32 8.70 -2.37
N PRO A 130 -24.94 8.35 -1.23
CA PRO A 130 -25.81 7.19 -1.14
C PRO A 130 -27.03 7.25 -2.10
N ALA A 131 -27.45 8.45 -2.50
CA ALA A 131 -28.60 8.65 -3.37
C ALA A 131 -28.28 8.37 -4.84
N THR A 132 -27.04 8.61 -5.30
CA THR A 132 -26.64 8.44 -6.71
C THR A 132 -25.74 7.23 -6.93
N ASP A 133 -24.98 6.80 -5.92
CA ASP A 133 -23.89 5.82 -6.07
C ASP A 133 -24.25 4.45 -5.48
N SER A 134 -25.54 4.09 -5.51
CA SER A 134 -26.08 2.94 -4.78
C SER A 134 -25.41 1.59 -5.13
N TYR A 135 -24.88 1.45 -6.36
CA TYR A 135 -24.16 0.26 -6.83
C TYR A 135 -22.66 0.47 -7.03
N ALA A 136 -22.14 1.66 -6.77
CA ALA A 136 -20.77 2.01 -7.09
C ALA A 136 -19.80 1.39 -6.06
N ARG A 137 -18.72 0.76 -6.53
CA ARG A 137 -17.73 0.04 -5.70
C ARG A 137 -16.31 0.47 -6.03
N GLN A 138 -15.46 0.58 -5.00
CA GLN A 138 -14.04 0.82 -5.20
C GLN A 138 -13.39 -0.50 -5.60
N HIS A 139 -13.21 -0.74 -6.90
CA HIS A 139 -12.61 -1.96 -7.41
C HIS A 139 -11.27 -1.77 -8.10
N ALA A 140 -10.77 -0.54 -8.16
CA ALA A 140 -9.47 -0.25 -8.73
C ALA A 140 -8.36 -0.88 -7.88
N LYS A 141 -7.54 -1.74 -8.48
CA LYS A 141 -6.26 -2.18 -7.90
C LYS A 141 -5.15 -1.72 -8.81
N LEU A 142 -4.60 -0.57 -8.47
CA LEU A 142 -3.53 0.02 -9.24
C LEU A 142 -2.58 0.78 -8.31
N ALA A 143 -1.34 0.89 -8.74
CA ALA A 143 -0.33 1.70 -8.10
C ALA A 143 0.38 2.54 -9.15
N VAL A 144 0.65 3.80 -8.84
CA VAL A 144 1.40 4.70 -9.72
C VAL A 144 2.59 5.26 -8.96
N ALA A 145 3.76 5.23 -9.59
CA ALA A 145 4.98 5.81 -9.06
C ALA A 145 5.54 6.85 -10.04
N ASP A 146 5.84 8.04 -9.49
CA ASP A 146 6.56 9.13 -10.16
C ASP A 146 5.98 9.56 -11.53
N ARG A 147 4.70 9.26 -11.80
CA ARG A 147 4.06 9.40 -13.13
C ARG A 147 4.76 8.64 -14.26
N GLN A 148 5.64 7.71 -13.93
CA GLN A 148 6.45 6.95 -14.90
C GLN A 148 6.18 5.46 -14.88
N VAL A 149 5.62 4.94 -13.78
CA VAL A 149 5.32 3.51 -13.63
C VAL A 149 3.90 3.34 -13.14
N LEU A 150 3.12 2.51 -13.84
CA LEU A 150 1.77 2.12 -13.46
C LEU A 150 1.71 0.60 -13.39
N PHE A 151 1.29 0.08 -12.25
CA PHE A 151 0.84 -1.29 -12.12
C PHE A 151 -0.69 -1.28 -12.06
N LEU A 152 -1.31 -2.09 -12.89
CA LEU A 152 -2.75 -2.36 -12.86
C LEU A 152 -2.93 -3.87 -12.71
N GLY A 153 -3.73 -4.29 -11.74
CA GLY A 153 -3.94 -5.70 -11.46
C GLY A 153 -5.36 -6.04 -11.03
N SER A 154 -5.64 -7.33 -10.93
CA SER A 154 -6.89 -7.88 -10.38
C SER A 154 -6.81 -8.19 -8.88
N ALA A 155 -5.60 -8.29 -8.32
CA ALA A 155 -5.37 -8.66 -6.93
C ALA A 155 -5.54 -7.46 -5.98
N ASN A 156 -6.23 -7.67 -4.87
CA ASN A 156 -6.11 -6.79 -3.71
C ASN A 156 -4.73 -7.01 -3.04
N LEU A 157 -4.22 -6.02 -2.31
CA LEU A 157 -2.98 -6.11 -1.51
C LEU A 157 -3.19 -6.94 -0.23
N THR A 158 -3.60 -8.19 -0.43
CA THR A 158 -4.02 -9.17 0.60
C THR A 158 -3.21 -10.46 0.41
N GLU A 159 -2.96 -11.21 1.47
CA GLU A 159 -2.29 -12.52 1.36
C GLU A 159 -3.14 -13.50 0.56
N SER A 160 -4.46 -13.50 0.77
CA SER A 160 -5.38 -14.41 0.10
C SER A 160 -5.33 -14.24 -1.43
N ALA A 161 -5.41 -12.99 -1.92
CA ALA A 161 -5.31 -12.72 -3.36
C ALA A 161 -3.98 -13.19 -3.95
N ALA A 162 -2.88 -13.09 -3.21
CA ALA A 162 -1.56 -13.45 -3.70
C ALA A 162 -1.26 -14.97 -3.69
N ARG A 163 -2.10 -15.79 -3.04
CA ARG A 163 -1.85 -17.26 -2.90
C ARG A 163 -2.94 -18.15 -3.43
N ARG A 164 -4.20 -17.73 -3.34
CA ARG A 164 -5.36 -18.59 -3.57
C ARG A 164 -6.11 -18.24 -4.84
N ASN A 165 -5.87 -17.06 -5.38
CA ASN A 165 -6.57 -16.58 -6.56
C ASN A 165 -5.70 -16.67 -7.80
N ILE A 166 -6.35 -16.89 -8.95
CA ILE A 166 -5.75 -16.64 -10.25
C ILE A 166 -5.83 -15.13 -10.46
N GLU A 167 -4.67 -14.49 -10.57
CA GLU A 167 -4.57 -13.04 -10.69
C GLU A 167 -3.80 -12.67 -11.95
N ALA A 168 -4.16 -11.54 -12.56
CA ALA A 168 -3.48 -10.96 -13.69
C ALA A 168 -3.07 -9.52 -13.38
N GLY A 169 -1.91 -9.13 -13.90
CA GLY A 169 -1.39 -7.77 -13.74
C GLY A 169 -0.55 -7.37 -14.94
N VAL A 170 -0.67 -6.09 -15.29
CA VAL A 170 0.14 -5.42 -16.28
C VAL A 170 0.99 -4.34 -15.61
N LEU A 171 2.25 -4.29 -16.03
CA LEU A 171 3.18 -3.26 -15.63
C LEU A 171 3.50 -2.38 -16.84
N ILE A 172 3.26 -1.09 -16.72
CA ILE A 172 3.50 -0.10 -17.76
C ILE A 172 4.59 0.86 -17.28
N ARG A 173 5.65 1.03 -18.09
CA ARG A 173 6.77 1.94 -17.84
C ARG A 173 6.83 2.97 -18.96
N GLY A 174 6.88 4.25 -18.60
CA GLY A 174 6.88 5.36 -19.55
C GLY A 174 5.57 5.50 -20.33
N GLY A 175 5.57 6.44 -21.29
CA GLY A 175 4.39 6.82 -22.05
C GLY A 175 3.32 7.52 -21.20
N ASP A 176 2.14 7.73 -21.79
CA ASP A 176 1.12 8.59 -21.19
C ASP A 176 0.31 7.90 -20.08
N ALA A 177 0.23 6.57 -20.09
CA ALA A 177 -0.68 5.85 -19.19
C ALA A 177 -0.38 6.07 -17.69
N PRO A 178 0.89 5.97 -17.21
CA PRO A 178 1.20 6.27 -15.82
C PRO A 178 0.93 7.74 -15.43
N GLN A 179 1.18 8.68 -16.34
CA GLN A 179 0.89 10.10 -16.12
C GLN A 179 -0.61 10.33 -15.98
N ARG A 180 -1.41 9.84 -16.93
CA ARG A 180 -2.87 9.99 -16.93
C ARG A 180 -3.51 9.32 -15.72
N ALA A 181 -3.01 8.17 -15.27
CA ALA A 181 -3.49 7.51 -14.07
C ALA A 181 -3.22 8.34 -12.80
N ALA A 182 -2.02 8.93 -12.67
CA ALA A 182 -1.71 9.84 -11.57
C ALA A 182 -2.58 11.10 -11.60
N GLU A 183 -2.73 11.72 -12.77
CA GLU A 183 -3.58 12.90 -12.97
C GLU A 183 -5.03 12.61 -12.62
N HIS A 184 -5.55 11.44 -13.01
CA HIS A 184 -6.89 11.01 -12.66
C HIS A 184 -7.07 10.88 -11.14
N ILE A 185 -6.13 10.24 -10.42
CA ILE A 185 -6.19 10.15 -8.95
C ILE A 185 -6.17 11.54 -8.31
N VAL A 186 -5.29 12.43 -8.78
CA VAL A 186 -5.21 13.80 -8.28
C VAL A 186 -6.50 14.57 -8.55
N GLU A 187 -7.13 14.35 -9.70
CA GLU A 187 -8.41 14.98 -10.02
C GLU A 187 -9.55 14.46 -9.14
N LEU A 188 -9.58 13.16 -8.83
CA LEU A 188 -10.53 12.59 -7.88
C LEU A 188 -10.35 13.20 -6.48
N GLN A 189 -9.11 13.45 -6.05
CA GLN A 189 -8.81 14.16 -4.81
C GLN A 189 -9.29 15.61 -4.87
N ARG A 190 -9.00 16.33 -5.96
CA ARG A 190 -9.36 17.75 -6.16
C ARG A 190 -10.87 17.95 -6.16
N ARG A 191 -11.63 17.03 -6.75
CA ARG A 191 -13.10 17.06 -6.81
C ARG A 191 -13.78 16.64 -5.51
N GLY A 192 -13.02 16.23 -4.50
CA GLY A 192 -13.58 15.72 -3.24
C GLY A 192 -14.26 14.35 -3.36
N VAL A 193 -14.06 13.64 -4.47
CA VAL A 193 -14.48 12.24 -4.62
C VAL A 193 -13.62 11.38 -3.70
N LEU A 194 -12.29 11.56 -3.76
CA LEU A 194 -11.40 11.05 -2.72
C LEU A 194 -11.20 12.15 -1.69
N GLN A 195 -11.61 11.91 -0.45
CA GLN A 195 -11.37 12.81 0.67
C GLN A 195 -10.27 12.29 1.57
N ARG A 196 -9.56 13.22 2.20
CA ARG A 196 -8.52 12.87 3.15
C ARG A 196 -9.18 12.27 4.38
N LEU A 197 -8.71 11.09 4.79
CA LEU A 197 -9.15 10.50 6.04
C LEU A 197 -8.44 11.22 7.19
N GLU A 198 -9.20 11.93 8.02
CA GLU A 198 -8.68 12.48 9.27
C GLU A 198 -8.53 11.32 10.26
N THR A 199 -7.32 11.18 10.81
CA THR A 199 -6.93 10.12 11.75
C THR A 199 -6.39 10.71 13.02
#